data_AF-A0A9W4KFV0-F1
#
_entry.id   AF-A0A9W4KFV0-F1
#
_cell.length_a   1.000
_cell.length_b   1.000
_cell.length_c   1.000
_cell.angle_alpha   90.00
_cell.angle_beta   90.00
_cell.angle_gamma   90.00
#
_symmetry.space_group_name_H-M   'P 1'
#
loop_
_entity.id
_entity.type
_entity.pdbx_description
1 polymer ?
#
loop_
_entity_poly.entity_id
_entity_poly.type
_entity_poly.pdbx_seq_one_letter_code
_entity_poly.pdbx_strand_id
1 'polypeptide(L)'
;MIHSLSCGIHWFACGSAFWWLRSNIIKNHYQDKASPRERTYASALCGGIAGGSVTKLMGGRLVPGAIIFSLLGYCGQGVFNRVDAWQMENAHKTSKPLMQRMAESKWVPLRTLSDQEYRGMLGEKLLSIEAEIALLDDKIQELEKSRPVPASSPKET
;
A
#
# COMPACT_ATOMS: atom_id res chain seq x y z
N MET A 1 2.46 23.15 0.73
CA MET A 1 2.72 22.36 1.96
C MET A 1 1.60 22.46 2.98
N ILE A 2 1.18 23.67 3.38
CA ILE A 2 0.15 23.90 4.41
C ILE A 2 -1.19 23.21 4.09
N HIS A 3 -1.65 23.27 2.83
CA HIS A 3 -2.91 22.65 2.41
C HIS A 3 -2.90 21.12 2.52
N SER A 4 -1.76 20.48 2.21
CA SER A 4 -1.61 19.02 2.35
C SER A 4 -1.60 18.58 3.80
N LEU A 5 -0.97 19.37 4.69
CA LEU A 5 -0.94 19.09 6.12
C LEU A 5 -2.33 19.26 6.75
N SER A 6 -3.04 20.33 6.41
CA SER A 6 -4.41 20.57 6.86
C SER A 6 -5.36 19.46 6.41
N CYS A 7 -5.27 19.04 5.15
CA CYS A 7 -6.04 17.90 4.63
C CYS A 7 -5.73 16.60 5.37
N GLY A 8 -4.45 16.36 5.70
CA GLY A 8 -4.05 15.21 6.51
C GLY A 8 -4.65 15.23 7.92
N ILE A 9 -4.60 16.38 8.60
CA ILE A 9 -5.20 16.54 9.94
C ILE A 9 -6.71 16.35 9.89
N HIS A 10 -7.38 16.85 8.83
CA HIS A 10 -8.82 16.64 8.63
C HIS A 10 -9.16 15.17 8.49
N TRP A 11 -8.47 14.45 7.60
CA TRP A 11 -8.72 13.02 7.43
C TRP A 11 -8.39 12.20 8.67
N PHE A 12 -7.34 12.57 9.41
CA PHE A 12 -7.01 11.94 10.67
C PHE A 12 -8.09 12.15 11.74
N ALA A 13 -8.60 13.37 11.89
CA ALA A 13 -9.67 13.68 12.84
C ALA A 13 -10.97 12.95 12.47
N CYS A 14 -11.36 12.97 11.19
CA CYS A 14 -12.53 12.22 10.70
C CYS A 14 -12.37 10.71 10.93
N GLY A 15 -11.20 10.15 10.59
CA GLY A 15 -10.93 8.71 10.73
C GLY A 15 -10.95 8.24 12.18
N SER A 16 -10.29 8.97 13.08
CA SER A 16 -10.23 8.64 14.51
C SER A 16 -11.61 8.77 15.18
N ALA A 17 -12.36 9.84 14.90
CA ALA A 17 -13.72 10.01 15.41
C ALA A 17 -14.66 8.89 14.90
N PHE A 18 -14.56 8.53 13.62
CA PHE A 18 -15.33 7.44 13.04
C PHE A 18 -15.02 6.09 13.71
N TRP A 19 -13.72 5.77 13.85
CA TRP A 19 -13.29 4.50 14.41
C TRP A 19 -13.69 4.36 15.89
N TRP A 20 -13.53 5.44 16.66
CA TRP A 20 -13.94 5.48 18.05
C TRP A 20 -15.46 5.31 18.21
N LEU A 21 -16.26 6.05 17.44
CA LEU A 21 -17.72 6.01 17.51
C LEU A 21 -18.27 4.64 17.09
N ARG A 22 -17.77 4.08 15.98
CA ARG A 22 -18.13 2.74 15.51
C ARG A 22 -17.78 1.68 16.54
N SER A 23 -16.58 1.71 17.10
CA SER A 23 -16.13 0.72 18.09
C SER A 23 -16.97 0.75 19.36
N ASN A 24 -17.31 1.96 19.85
CA ASN A 24 -18.18 2.11 21.02
C ASN A 24 -19.61 1.63 20.76
N ILE A 25 -20.19 1.94 19.59
CA ILE A 25 -21.55 1.50 19.26
C ILE A 25 -21.63 -0.01 19.11
N ILE A 26 -20.68 -0.65 18.42
CA ILE A 26 -20.68 -2.11 18.25
C ILE A 26 -20.49 -2.82 19.60
N LYS A 27 -19.58 -2.32 20.44
CA LYS A 27 -19.29 -2.92 21.74
C LYS A 27 -20.42 -2.72 22.76
N ASN A 28 -20.95 -1.50 22.86
CA ASN A 28 -21.91 -1.14 23.91
C ASN A 28 -23.36 -1.42 23.52
N HIS A 29 -23.73 -1.23 22.24
CA HIS A 29 -25.12 -1.40 21.78
C HIS A 29 -25.39 -2.81 21.23
N TYR A 30 -24.42 -3.42 20.55
CA TYR A 30 -24.62 -4.72 19.88
C TYR A 30 -23.90 -5.90 20.55
N GLN A 31 -23.15 -5.67 21.64
CA GLN A 31 -22.39 -6.71 22.37
C GLN A 31 -21.61 -7.66 21.42
N ASP A 32 -20.97 -7.09 20.40
CA ASP A 32 -20.22 -7.80 19.35
C ASP A 32 -21.01 -8.78 18.44
N LYS A 33 -22.32 -8.94 18.65
CA LYS A 33 -23.21 -9.80 17.84
C LYS A 33 -23.98 -9.04 16.76
N ALA A 34 -23.39 -8.00 16.19
CA ALA A 34 -24.05 -7.21 15.15
C ALA A 34 -24.14 -7.97 13.81
N SER A 35 -25.35 -8.09 13.26
CA SER A 35 -25.61 -8.64 11.92
C SER A 35 -24.96 -7.77 10.83
N PRO A 36 -24.59 -8.32 9.65
CA PRO A 36 -23.96 -7.56 8.57
C PRO A 36 -24.73 -6.30 8.15
N ARG A 37 -26.07 -6.35 8.18
CA ARG A 37 -26.93 -5.18 7.88
C ARG A 37 -26.86 -4.11 8.98
N GLU A 38 -26.88 -4.53 10.24
CA GLU A 38 -26.80 -3.64 11.40
C GLU A 38 -25.44 -2.93 11.46
N ARG A 39 -24.35 -3.63 11.11
CA ARG A 39 -23.03 -3.03 10.95
C ARG A 39 -22.98 -1.96 9.86
N THR A 40 -23.69 -2.17 8.74
CA THR A 40 -23.81 -1.18 7.66
C THR A 40 -24.56 0.07 8.13
N TYR A 41 -25.71 -0.08 8.80
CA TYR A 41 -26.46 1.06 9.33
C TYR A 41 -25.70 1.81 10.43
N ALA A 42 -25.08 1.08 11.36
CA ALA A 42 -24.25 1.66 12.40
C ALA A 42 -23.11 2.49 11.79
N SER A 43 -22.48 2.01 10.71
CA SER A 43 -21.39 2.75 10.05
C SER A 43 -21.87 3.95 9.27
N ALA A 44 -23.05 3.89 8.65
CA ALA A 44 -23.66 5.06 8.03
C ALA A 44 -23.94 6.14 9.09
N LEU A 45 -24.54 5.75 10.22
CA LEU A 45 -24.83 6.67 11.32
C LEU A 45 -23.55 7.25 11.93
N CYS A 46 -22.56 6.39 12.23
CA CYS A 46 -21.27 6.82 12.78
C CYS A 46 -20.51 7.72 11.81
N GLY A 47 -20.54 7.39 10.52
CA GLY A 47 -19.96 8.21 9.46
C GLY A 47 -20.57 9.60 9.44
N GLY A 48 -21.91 9.69 9.49
CA GLY A 48 -22.62 10.96 9.53
C GLY A 48 -22.31 11.80 10.76
N ILE A 49 -22.35 11.20 11.95
CA ILE A 49 -22.09 11.91 13.21
C ILE A 49 -20.63 12.36 13.28
N ALA A 50 -19.67 11.46 13.03
CA ALA A 50 -18.25 11.77 13.10
C ALA A 50 -17.85 12.78 12.01
N GLY A 51 -18.20 12.50 10.77
CA GLY A 51 -17.87 13.35 9.63
C GLY A 51 -18.55 14.71 9.67
N GLY A 52 -19.83 14.77 10.05
CA GLY A 52 -20.56 16.03 10.22
C GLY A 52 -19.98 16.90 11.33
N SER A 53 -19.62 16.30 12.47
CA SER A 53 -19.03 17.01 13.62
C SER A 53 -17.64 17.54 13.31
N VAL A 54 -16.75 16.70 12.73
CA VAL A 54 -15.38 17.11 12.38
C VAL A 54 -15.39 18.16 11.25
N THR A 55 -16.23 17.99 10.24
CA THR A 55 -16.38 18.97 9.16
C THR A 55 -16.82 20.33 9.71
N LYS A 56 -17.74 20.35 10.68
CA LYS A 56 -18.19 21.58 11.34
C LYS A 56 -17.09 22.24 12.17
N LEU A 57 -16.33 21.45 12.93
CA LEU A 57 -15.20 21.94 13.73
C LEU A 57 -14.09 22.55 12.87
N MET A 58 -13.90 22.04 11.64
CA MET A 58 -12.92 22.56 10.68
C MET A 58 -13.46 23.68 9.78
N GLY A 59 -14.60 24.29 10.13
CA GLY A 59 -15.14 25.47 9.44
C GLY A 59 -16.09 25.17 8.28
N GLY A 60 -16.41 23.90 8.04
CA GLY A 60 -17.38 23.47 7.02
C GLY A 60 -18.84 23.46 7.49
N ARG A 61 -19.73 23.04 6.58
CA ARG A 61 -21.17 22.89 6.85
C ARG A 61 -21.46 21.48 7.38
N LEU A 62 -22.24 21.38 8.46
CA LEU A 62 -22.56 20.11 9.13
C LEU A 62 -23.36 19.17 8.22
N VAL A 63 -24.43 19.66 7.59
CA VAL A 63 -25.38 18.82 6.82
C VAL A 63 -24.71 18.14 5.61
N PRO A 64 -23.98 18.85 4.73
CA PRO A 64 -23.28 18.20 3.62
C PRO A 64 -22.22 17.20 4.10
N GLY A 65 -21.48 17.53 5.17
CA GLY A 65 -20.49 16.63 5.77
C GLY A 65 -21.14 15.35 6.28
N ALA A 66 -22.22 15.47 7.05
CA ALA A 66 -22.94 14.31 7.56
C ALA A 66 -23.43 13.40 6.43
N ILE A 67 -23.98 13.96 5.34
CA ILE A 67 -24.48 13.17 4.20
C ILE A 67 -23.34 12.41 3.51
N ILE A 68 -22.25 13.11 3.16
CA ILE A 68 -21.12 12.52 2.42
C ILE A 68 -20.47 11.41 3.25
N PHE A 69 -20.19 11.67 4.54
CA PHE A 69 -19.56 10.68 5.40
C PHE A 69 -20.50 9.53 5.77
N SER A 70 -21.81 9.74 5.82
CA SER A 70 -22.79 8.65 5.95
C SER A 70 -22.78 7.74 4.73
N LEU A 71 -22.77 8.33 3.54
CA LEU A 71 -22.73 7.59 2.28
C LEU A 71 -21.42 6.79 2.17
N LEU A 72 -20.29 7.40 2.51
CA LEU A 72 -18.99 6.73 2.56
C LEU A 72 -18.98 5.56 3.56
N GLY A 73 -19.58 5.74 4.74
CA GLY A 73 -19.72 4.67 5.74
C GLY A 73 -20.59 3.51 5.24
N TYR A 74 -21.73 3.81 4.61
CA TYR A 74 -22.63 2.82 4.03
C TYR A 74 -21.97 2.04 2.88
N CYS A 75 -21.43 2.76 1.89
CA CYS A 75 -20.74 2.17 0.75
C CYS A 75 -19.51 1.37 1.19
N GLY A 76 -18.71 1.90 2.11
CA GLY A 76 -17.50 1.23 2.62
C GLY A 76 -17.82 -0.10 3.28
N GLN A 77 -18.84 -0.16 4.15
CA GLN A 77 -19.29 -1.44 4.72
C GLN A 77 -19.92 -2.37 3.67
N GLY A 78 -20.66 -1.84 2.70
CA GLY A 78 -21.26 -2.64 1.63
C GLY A 78 -20.20 -3.35 0.77
N VAL A 79 -19.14 -2.64 0.39
CA VAL A 79 -17.99 -3.23 -0.30
C VAL A 79 -17.31 -4.26 0.60
N PHE A 80 -17.05 -3.92 1.87
CA PHE A 80 -16.40 -4.84 2.81
C PHE A 80 -17.18 -6.15 2.97
N ASN A 81 -18.49 -6.08 3.21
CA ASN A 81 -19.35 -7.26 3.35
C ASN A 81 -19.39 -8.11 2.06
N ARG A 82 -19.36 -7.48 0.87
CA ARG A 82 -19.34 -8.20 -0.41
C ARG A 82 -18.02 -8.90 -0.66
N VAL A 83 -16.91 -8.23 -0.35
CA VAL A 83 -15.56 -8.79 -0.45
C VAL A 83 -15.39 -9.94 0.54
N ASP A 84 -15.85 -9.77 1.78
CA ASP A 84 -15.81 -10.81 2.82
C ASP A 84 -16.64 -12.03 2.42
N ALA A 85 -17.87 -11.83 1.92
CA ALA A 85 -18.70 -12.92 1.39
C ALA A 85 -18.05 -13.63 0.19
N TRP A 86 -17.48 -12.88 -0.75
CA TRP A 86 -16.73 -13.44 -1.87
C TRP A 86 -15.50 -14.20 -1.39
N GLN A 87 -14.80 -13.73 -0.38
CA GLN A 87 -13.63 -14.40 0.19
C GLN A 87 -14.04 -15.68 0.91
N MET A 88 -15.14 -15.70 1.67
CA MET A 88 -15.66 -16.91 2.32
C MET A 88 -16.11 -17.95 1.29
N GLU A 89 -16.80 -17.54 0.23
CA GLU A 89 -17.25 -18.43 -0.86
C GLU A 89 -16.05 -19.00 -1.64
N ASN A 90 -15.02 -18.18 -1.86
CA ASN A 90 -13.82 -18.57 -2.58
C ASN A 90 -12.72 -19.15 -1.68
N ALA A 91 -12.89 -19.19 -0.36
CA ALA A 91 -11.91 -19.77 0.57
C ALA A 91 -11.63 -21.24 0.25
N HIS A 92 -12.62 -21.95 -0.30
CA HIS A 92 -12.48 -23.33 -0.74
C HIS A 92 -11.90 -23.49 -2.16
N LYS A 93 -11.85 -22.43 -2.97
CA LYS A 93 -11.41 -22.46 -4.39
C LYS A 93 -10.13 -21.68 -4.67
N THR A 94 -9.77 -20.72 -3.83
CA THR A 94 -8.69 -19.76 -4.08
C THR A 94 -7.57 -19.95 -3.06
N SER A 95 -6.42 -20.41 -3.54
CA SER A 95 -5.25 -20.70 -2.70
C SER A 95 -4.51 -19.45 -2.18
N LYS A 96 -4.87 -18.23 -2.62
CA LYS A 96 -4.16 -16.99 -2.25
C LYS A 96 -5.10 -15.94 -1.62
N PRO A 97 -4.80 -15.44 -0.41
CA PRO A 97 -5.62 -14.42 0.24
C PRO A 97 -5.63 -13.09 -0.56
N LEU A 98 -6.69 -12.31 -0.42
CA LEU A 98 -6.88 -11.02 -1.13
C LEU A 98 -5.72 -10.05 -0.93
N MET A 99 -5.17 -10.00 0.29
CA MET A 99 -4.00 -9.17 0.62
C MET A 99 -2.78 -9.56 -0.25
N GLN A 100 -2.59 -10.86 -0.49
CA GLN A 100 -1.50 -11.37 -1.31
C GLN A 100 -1.74 -11.10 -2.80
N ARG A 101 -2.99 -11.15 -3.27
CA ARG A 101 -3.33 -10.72 -4.65
C ARG A 101 -3.14 -9.20 -4.84
N MET A 102 -3.41 -8.40 -3.82
CA MET A 102 -3.09 -6.96 -3.84
C MET A 102 -1.59 -6.72 -3.81
N ALA A 103 -0.82 -7.45 -3.01
CA ALA A 103 0.63 -7.34 -2.96
C ALA A 103 1.32 -7.81 -4.25
N GLU A 104 0.71 -8.75 -4.97
CA GLU A 104 1.13 -9.19 -6.30
C GLU A 104 0.63 -8.25 -7.43
N SER A 105 -0.17 -7.23 -7.12
CA SER A 105 -0.66 -6.26 -8.10
C SER A 105 0.45 -5.34 -8.59
N LYS A 106 0.46 -5.02 -9.89
CA LYS A 106 1.40 -4.08 -10.53
C LYS A 106 1.44 -2.67 -9.91
N TRP A 107 0.48 -2.34 -9.05
CA TRP A 107 0.34 -1.02 -8.43
C TRP A 107 1.03 -0.88 -7.08
N VAL A 108 1.60 -1.96 -6.52
CA VAL A 108 2.32 -1.92 -5.26
C VAL A 108 3.83 -1.97 -5.55
N PRO A 109 4.61 -0.93 -5.18
CA PRO A 109 6.05 -0.91 -5.42
C PRO A 109 6.81 -1.99 -4.64
N LEU A 110 6.19 -2.57 -3.62
CA LEU A 110 6.73 -3.63 -2.78
C LEU A 110 6.00 -4.94 -3.08
N ARG A 111 6.64 -5.82 -3.85
CA ARG A 111 6.14 -7.17 -4.15
C ARG A 111 6.61 -8.13 -3.06
N THR A 112 5.70 -8.94 -2.53
CA THR A 112 6.07 -10.05 -1.65
C THR A 112 6.69 -11.17 -2.50
N LEU A 113 7.95 -11.51 -2.24
CA LEU A 113 8.62 -12.65 -2.89
C LEU A 113 8.75 -13.80 -1.90
N SER A 114 8.53 -15.02 -2.38
CA SER A 114 8.95 -16.23 -1.68
C SER A 114 10.46 -16.40 -1.71
N ASP A 115 11.04 -17.14 -0.76
CA ASP A 115 12.49 -17.36 -0.67
C ASP A 115 13.07 -17.94 -1.98
N GLN A 116 12.34 -18.83 -2.64
CA GLN A 116 12.73 -19.36 -3.95
C GLN A 116 12.75 -18.30 -5.06
N GLU A 117 11.72 -17.45 -5.15
CA GLU A 117 11.69 -16.37 -6.15
C GLU A 117 12.83 -15.38 -5.93
N TYR A 118 13.17 -15.11 -4.66
CA TYR A 118 14.28 -14.20 -4.31
C TYR A 118 15.62 -14.79 -4.76
N ARG A 119 15.86 -16.07 -4.47
CA ARG A 119 17.06 -16.79 -4.92
C ARG A 119 17.16 -16.84 -6.44
N GLY A 120 16.05 -17.04 -7.14
CA GLY A 120 16.00 -17.00 -8.60
C GLY A 120 16.38 -15.63 -9.17
N MET A 121 15.82 -14.55 -8.61
CA MET A 121 16.15 -13.18 -9.02
C MET A 121 17.63 -12.87 -8.78
N LEU A 122 18.18 -13.26 -7.63
CA LEU A 122 19.61 -13.09 -7.34
C LEU A 122 20.49 -13.86 -8.33
N GLY A 123 20.11 -15.07 -8.71
CA GLY A 123 20.83 -15.86 -9.72
C GLY A 123 20.85 -15.18 -11.09
N GLU A 124 19.71 -14.66 -11.53
CA GLU A 124 19.61 -13.92 -12.81
C GLU A 124 20.47 -12.64 -12.79
N LYS A 125 20.47 -11.90 -11.68
CA LYS A 125 21.31 -10.71 -11.52
C LYS A 125 22.80 -11.06 -11.50
N LEU A 126 23.18 -12.16 -10.84
CA LEU A 126 24.55 -12.62 -10.81
C LEU A 126 25.07 -12.97 -12.20
N LEU A 127 24.27 -13.72 -12.99
CA LEU A 127 24.60 -14.07 -14.37
C LEU A 127 24.74 -12.82 -15.26
N SER A 128 23.87 -11.82 -15.10
CA SER A 128 23.98 -10.56 -15.84
C SER A 128 25.28 -9.82 -15.52
N ILE A 129 25.66 -9.75 -14.24
CA ILE A 129 26.91 -9.10 -13.81
C ILE A 129 28.12 -9.87 -14.34
N GLU A 130 28.11 -11.20 -14.28
CA GLU A 130 29.21 -12.03 -14.77
C GLU A 130 29.42 -11.87 -16.28
N ALA A 131 28.33 -11.76 -17.05
CA ALA A 131 28.39 -11.44 -18.48
C ALA A 131 28.94 -10.02 -18.75
N GLU A 132 28.54 -9.03 -17.95
CA GLU A 132 29.09 -7.66 -18.05
C GLU A 132 30.59 -7.62 -17.73
N ILE A 133 31.04 -8.39 -16.73
CA ILE A 133 32.46 -8.53 -16.37
C ILE A 133 33.25 -9.12 -17.53
N ALA A 134 32.76 -10.19 -18.16
CA ALA A 134 33.44 -10.81 -19.31
C ALA A 134 33.61 -9.81 -20.47
N LEU A 135 32.56 -9.02 -20.76
CA LEU A 135 32.61 -8.00 -21.80
C LEU A 135 33.56 -6.85 -21.46
N LEU A 136 33.69 -6.50 -20.18
CA LEU A 136 34.67 -5.54 -19.68
C LEU A 136 36.10 -6.06 -19.81
N ASP A 137 36.35 -7.33 -19.52
CA ASP A 137 37.68 -7.96 -19.66
C ASP A 137 38.15 -7.94 -21.12
N ASP A 138 37.26 -8.29 -22.06
CA ASP A 138 37.53 -8.19 -23.51
C ASP A 138 37.92 -6.76 -23.91
N LYS A 139 37.20 -5.75 -23.39
CA LYS A 139 37.51 -4.33 -23.64
C LYS A 139 38.83 -3.89 -23.02
N ILE A 140 39.16 -4.36 -21.82
CA ILE A 140 40.44 -4.07 -21.17
C ILE A 140 41.59 -4.64 -22.02
N GLN A 141 41.46 -5.88 -22.49
CA GLN A 141 42.47 -6.53 -23.31
C GLN A 141 42.66 -5.81 -24.67
N GLU A 142 41.58 -5.35 -25.29
CA GLU A 142 41.65 -4.53 -26.50
C GLU A 142 42.38 -3.20 -26.25
N LEU A 143 42.05 -2.52 -25.15
CA LEU A 143 42.70 -1.27 -24.75
C LEU A 143 44.19 -1.47 -24.42
N GLU A 144 44.56 -2.55 -23.74
CA GLU A 144 45.97 -2.89 -23.48
C GLU A 144 46.74 -3.18 -24.76
N LYS A 145 46.14 -3.90 -25.71
CA LYS A 145 46.76 -4.18 -27.02
C LYS A 145 46.93 -2.92 -27.86
N SER A 146 46.05 -1.94 -27.70
CA SER A 146 46.13 -0.63 -28.37
C SER A 146 47.02 0.38 -27.64
N ARG A 147 47.51 0.08 -26.42
CA ARG A 147 48.35 0.98 -25.62
C ARG A 147 49.80 0.98 -26.19
N PRO A 148 50.33 2.11 -26.68
CA PRO A 148 51.74 2.20 -27.05
C PRO A 148 52.63 2.11 -25.80
N VAL A 149 53.67 1.26 -25.85
CA VAL A 149 54.64 1.04 -24.78
C VAL A 149 55.33 2.38 -24.43
N PRO A 150 55.28 2.86 -23.16
CA PRO A 150 56.02 4.06 -22.78
C PRO A 150 57.53 3.77 -22.83
N ALA A 151 58.25 4.62 -23.57
CA ALA A 151 59.69 4.58 -23.70
C ALA A 151 60.37 4.64 -22.33
N SER A 152 61.29 3.71 -22.08
CA SER A 152 62.17 3.67 -20.92
C SER A 152 62.97 4.96 -20.80
N SER A 153 62.81 5.70 -19.70
CA SER A 153 63.63 6.88 -19.38
C SER A 153 65.08 6.47 -19.10
N PRO A 154 66.10 7.18 -19.65
CA PRO A 154 67.50 6.87 -19.40
C PRO A 154 67.90 7.27 -17.98
N LYS A 155 68.76 6.46 -17.35
CA LYS A 155 69.46 6.80 -16.11
C LYS A 155 70.55 7.84 -16.43
N GLU A 156 70.49 9.01 -15.80
CA GLU A 156 71.63 9.94 -15.75
C GLU A 156 72.36 9.83 -14.41
N THR A 157 73.67 9.70 -14.53
CA THR A 157 74.74 9.67 -13.52
C THR A 157 75.03 11.04 -12.92
#